data_AF-A0A6N7HHA7-F1
#
_entry.id   AF-A0A6N7HHA7-F1
#
_cell.length_a   1.000
_cell.length_b   1.000
_cell.length_c   1.000
_cell.angle_alpha   90.00
_cell.angle_beta   90.00
_cell.angle_gamma   90.00
#
_symmetry.space_group_name_H-M   'P 1'
#
loop_
_entity.id
_entity.type
_entity.pdbx_description
1 polymer ?
#
loop_
_entity_poly.entity_id
_entity_poly.type
_entity_poly.pdbx_seq_one_letter_code
_entity_poly.pdbx_strand_id
1 'polypeptide(L)' 'MRAPRPLASVLNLVDRFEARGVYVPGEDNKAISPWRDFGWLIATWLVTLAVFILFFALAA' A
#
# COMPACT_ATOMS: atom_id res chain seq x y z
N MET A 1 13.69 7.31 16.95
CA MET A 1 13.81 8.44 15.99
C MET A 1 12.41 8.73 15.46
N ARG A 2 11.90 9.97 15.56
CA ARG A 2 10.56 10.30 15.05
C ARG A 2 10.62 10.43 13.54
N ALA A 3 10.00 9.50 12.82
CA ALA A 3 9.84 9.62 11.38
C ALA A 3 9.04 10.92 11.07
N PRO A 4 9.36 11.64 9.99
CA PRO A 4 8.56 12.76 9.53
C PRO A 4 7.09 12.32 9.41
N ARG A 5 6.15 13.16 9.86
CA ARG A 5 4.70 12.89 9.83
C ARG A 5 4.17 12.21 8.56
N PRO A 6 4.57 12.61 7.33
CA PRO A 6 4.11 11.92 6.12
C PRO A 6 4.67 10.50 5.99
N LEU A 7 5.94 10.29 6.37
CA LEU A 7 6.59 8.98 6.33
C LEU A 7 5.94 8.01 7.34
N ALA A 8 5.58 8.51 8.52
CA ALA A 8 4.86 7.73 9.53
C ALA A 8 3.47 7.28 9.05
N SER A 9 2.77 8.10 8.26
CA SER A 9 1.48 7.71 7.67
C SER A 9 1.64 6.62 6.61
N VAL A 10 2.71 6.67 5.80
CA VAL A 10 3.02 5.62 4.82
C VAL A 10 3.35 4.31 5.53
N LEU A 11 4.18 4.36 6.58
CA LEU A 11 4.53 3.17 7.36
C LEU A 11 3.31 2.55 8.05
N ASN A 12 2.44 3.36 8.66
CA ASN A 12 1.18 2.86 9.23
C ASN A 12 0.25 2.25 8.16
N LEU A 13 0.28 2.77 6.94
CA LEU A 13 -0.46 2.18 5.82
C LEU A 13 0.10 0.79 5.49
N VAL A 14 1.43 0.67 5.40
CA VAL A 14 2.16 -0.59 5.15
C VAL A 14 1.83 -1.62 6.23
N ASP A 15 1.95 -1.27 7.52
CA ASP A 15 1.64 -2.17 8.64
C ASP A 15 0.19 -2.67 8.60
N ARG A 16 -0.74 -1.78 8.22
CA ARG A 16 -2.17 -2.09 8.14
C ARG A 16 -2.52 -2.97 6.94
N PHE A 17 -1.68 -2.98 5.91
CA PHE A 17 -1.76 -3.90 4.77
C PHE A 17 -1.03 -5.21 5.03
N GLU A 18 0.09 -5.21 5.75
CA GLU A 18 0.78 -6.42 6.19
C GLU A 18 -0.12 -7.27 7.10
N ALA A 19 -0.76 -6.63 8.10
CA ALA A 19 -1.72 -7.28 8.99
C ALA A 19 -2.96 -7.85 8.27
N ARG A 20 -3.23 -7.42 7.02
CA ARG A 20 -4.41 -7.83 6.24
C ARG A 20 -4.09 -8.64 4.99
N GLY A 21 -2.86 -8.62 4.50
CA GLY A 21 -2.49 -9.10 3.17
C GLY A 21 -1.61 -10.35 3.16
N VAL A 22 -1.25 -10.90 4.32
CA VAL A 22 -0.44 -12.13 4.35
C VAL A 22 -1.31 -13.31 3.92
N TYR A 23 -1.06 -13.78 2.71
CA TYR A 23 -1.49 -15.07 2.20
C TYR A 23 -1.11 -16.16 3.22
N VAL A 24 -2.11 -16.86 3.75
CA VAL A 24 -1.91 -18.02 4.62
C VAL A 24 -1.98 -19.27 3.73
N PRO A 25 -0.86 -20.02 3.56
CA PRO A 25 -0.86 -21.22 2.75
C PRO A 25 -1.78 -22.28 3.36
N GLY A 26 -2.75 -22.78 2.58
CA GLY A 26 -3.70 -23.81 3.01
C GLY A 26 -5.19 -23.46 2.85
N GLU A 27 -5.53 -22.24 2.43
CA GLU A 27 -6.92 -21.81 2.17
C GLU A 27 -7.16 -21.42 0.71
N ASP A 28 -6.72 -22.28 -0.23
CA ASP A 28 -6.78 -22.03 -1.68
C ASP A 28 -8.19 -22.10 -2.30
N ASN A 29 -9.25 -22.35 -1.50
CA ASN A 29 -10.62 -22.48 -1.99
C ASN A 29 -11.59 -21.39 -1.51
N LYS A 30 -11.08 -20.26 -0.98
CA LYS A 30 -11.91 -19.11 -0.56
C LYS A 30 -12.12 -18.14 -1.72
N ALA A 31 -13.31 -17.53 -1.77
CA ALA A 31 -13.62 -16.49 -2.74
C ALA A 31 -12.58 -15.36 -2.71
N ILE A 32 -12.16 -14.90 -3.90
CA ILE A 32 -11.21 -13.80 -4.07
C ILE A 32 -11.76 -12.57 -3.35
N SER A 33 -10.97 -12.01 -2.45
CA SER A 33 -11.24 -10.75 -1.77
C SER A 33 -10.34 -9.69 -2.40
N PRO A 34 -10.86 -8.81 -3.28
CA PRO A 34 -10.04 -7.89 -4.06
C PRO A 34 -9.12 -7.01 -3.19
N TRP A 35 -9.63 -6.55 -2.05
CA TRP A 35 -8.88 -5.70 -1.13
C TRP A 35 -7.79 -6.43 -0.36
N ARG A 36 -7.96 -7.73 -0.12
CA ARG A 36 -6.98 -8.56 0.57
C ARG A 36 -5.90 -9.02 -0.40
N ASP A 37 -6.33 -9.52 -1.56
CA ASP A 37 -5.47 -10.23 -2.50
C ASP A 37 -4.74 -9.25 -3.44
N PHE A 38 -5.36 -8.11 -3.79
CA PHE A 38 -4.75 -7.08 -4.64
C PHE A 38 -4.49 -5.75 -3.91
N GLY A 39 -4.68 -5.70 -2.58
CA GLY A 39 -4.47 -4.49 -1.79
C GLY A 39 -3.08 -3.87 -1.99
N TRP A 40 -2.05 -4.73 -2.09
CA TRP A 40 -0.67 -4.30 -2.37
C TRP A 40 -0.49 -3.69 -3.76
N LEU A 41 -1.15 -4.24 -4.78
CA LEU A 41 -1.10 -3.70 -6.14
C LEU A 41 -1.75 -2.31 -6.18
N ILE A 42 -2.92 -2.16 -5.55
CA ILE A 42 -3.64 -0.89 -5.47
C ILE A 42 -2.83 0.16 -4.69
N ALA A 43 -2.26 -0.22 -3.54
CA ALA A 43 -1.48 0.70 -2.72
C ALA A 43 -0.21 1.18 -3.46
N THR A 44 0.54 0.27 -4.07
CA THR A 44 1.76 0.60 -4.83
C THR A 44 1.42 1.51 -6.02
N TRP A 45 0.31 1.23 -6.70
CA TRP A 45 -0.17 2.06 -7.80
C TRP A 45 -0.51 3.48 -7.35
N LEU A 46 -1.25 3.64 -6.24
CA LEU A 46 -1.59 4.95 -5.68
C LEU A 46 -0.36 5.75 -5.23
N VAL A 47 0.61 5.10 -4.58
CA VAL A 47 1.87 5.73 -4.16
C VAL A 47 2.67 6.20 -5.39
N THR A 48 2.78 5.35 -6.41
CA THR A 48 3.46 5.70 -7.66
C THR A 48 2.81 6.90 -8.33
N LEU A 49 1.48 6.93 -8.43
CA LEU A 49 0.72 8.06 -8.96
C LEU A 49 0.95 9.35 -8.18
N ALA A 50 0.90 9.28 -6.85
CA ALA A 50 1.12 10.44 -6.00
C ALA A 50 2.54 11.02 -6.19
N VAL A 51 3.56 10.16 -6.19
CA VAL A 51 4.96 10.57 -6.45
C VAL A 51 5.10 11.17 -7.85
N PHE A 52 4.49 10.55 -8.86
CA PHE A 52 4.53 11.03 -10.23
C PHE A 52 3.91 12.43 -10.35
N ILE A 53 2.71 12.64 -9.79
CA ILE A 53 2.06 13.96 -9.79
C ILE A 53 2.93 15.00 -9.09
N LEU A 54 3.46 14.68 -7.90
CA LEU A 54 4.32 15.61 -7.16
C LEU A 54 5.60 15.95 -7.94
N PHE A 55 6.20 14.98 -8.60
CA PHE A 55 7.39 15.18 -9.42
C PHE A 55 7.13 16.16 -10.57
N PHE A 56 6.05 15.95 -11.34
CA PHE A 56 5.71 16.85 -12.44
C PHE A 56 5.21 18.21 -11.96
N ALA A 57 4.53 18.28 -10.82
CA ALA A 57 4.10 19.55 -10.24
C ALA A 57 5.28 20.41 -9.77
N LEU A 58 6.38 19.79 -9.29
CA LEU A 58 7.61 20.50 -8.91
C LEU A 58 8.51 20.85 -10.11
N ALA A 59 8.34 20.15 -11.23
CA ALA A 59 9.09 20.40 -12.46
C ALA A 59 8.43 21.44 -13.38
N ALA A 60 7.20 21.86 -13.07
CA ALA A 60 6.44 22.89 -13.79
C ALA A 60 6.70 24.29 -13.21
#